data_AF-M0BFW3-F1
#
_entry.id   AF-M0BFW3-F1
#
_cell.length_a   1.000
_cell.length_b   1.000
_cell.length_c   1.000
_cell.angle_alpha   90.00
_cell.angle_beta   90.00
_cell.angle_gamma   90.00
#
_symmetry.space_group_name_H-M   'P 1'
#
loop_
_entity.id
_entity.type
_entity.pdbx_description
1 polymer ?
#
loop_
_entity_poly.entity_id
_entity_poly.type
_entity_poly.pdbx_seq_one_letter_code
_entity_poly.pdbx_strand_id
1 'polypeptide(L)'
;MLDGKTLRNKLVGSDNERAVSPVIGVILMVAITVILAAVIATLVMDFGENVDGPGVNAGVSVSGDGTDTVTVSVSDLGNSDGVAIVDSSGSVIETLTSTGASTSYSTSGSYSSGDSFTVQAYKGSVSSGSGIDTQAQENSVVGEFTLQ
;
A
#
# COMPACT_ATOMS: atom_id res chain seq x y z
N MET A 1 -72.85 17.23 -11.17
CA MET A 1 -72.40 15.83 -11.03
C MET A 1 -70.99 15.76 -11.58
N LEU A 2 -69.99 15.39 -10.77
CA LEU A 2 -68.59 15.30 -11.22
C LEU A 2 -68.42 14.06 -12.11
N ASP A 3 -68.01 14.26 -13.36
CA ASP A 3 -67.84 13.17 -14.32
C ASP A 3 -66.52 12.42 -14.05
N GLY A 4 -66.64 11.21 -13.50
CA GLY A 4 -65.52 10.35 -13.16
C GLY A 4 -64.63 9.97 -14.36
N LYS A 5 -65.07 10.16 -15.60
CA LYS A 5 -64.19 9.97 -16.78
C LYS A 5 -63.11 11.04 -16.89
N THR A 6 -63.43 12.29 -16.58
CA THR A 6 -62.44 13.40 -16.64
C THR A 6 -61.39 13.31 -15.52
N LEU A 7 -61.78 12.81 -14.35
CA LEU A 7 -60.87 12.59 -13.21
C LEU A 7 -59.87 11.45 -13.47
N ARG A 8 -60.27 10.40 -14.20
CA ARG A 8 -59.40 9.28 -14.55
C ARG A 8 -58.25 9.68 -15.48
N ASN A 9 -58.53 10.50 -16.50
CA ASN A 9 -57.49 10.99 -17.40
C ASN A 9 -56.48 11.93 -16.72
N LYS A 10 -56.88 12.65 -15.65
CA LYS A 10 -55.96 13.46 -14.84
C LYS A 10 -55.04 12.63 -13.95
N LEU A 11 -55.47 11.44 -13.52
CA LEU A 11 -54.71 10.59 -12.58
C LEU A 11 -53.73 9.65 -13.29
N VAL A 12 -53.99 9.30 -14.56
CA VAL A 12 -53.23 8.30 -15.31
C VAL A 12 -52.36 8.88 -16.42
N GLY A 13 -52.42 10.19 -16.66
CA GLY A 13 -51.68 10.89 -17.71
C GLY A 13 -52.26 10.64 -19.11
N SER A 14 -51.94 11.51 -20.07
CA SER A 14 -52.23 11.25 -21.49
C SER A 14 -51.36 10.09 -21.99
N ASP A 15 -51.75 9.36 -23.04
CA ASP A 15 -50.94 8.25 -23.57
C ASP A 15 -49.53 8.70 -24.01
N ASN A 16 -49.35 10.01 -24.28
CA ASN A 16 -48.07 10.64 -24.60
C ASN A 16 -47.19 10.94 -23.37
N GLU A 17 -47.76 11.03 -22.16
CA GLU A 17 -47.02 11.27 -20.90
C GLU A 17 -46.49 9.98 -20.27
N ARG A 18 -46.87 8.81 -20.80
CA ARG A 18 -46.33 7.50 -20.40
C ARG A 18 -44.93 7.31 -20.99
N ALA A 19 -43.98 8.18 -20.62
CA ALA A 19 -42.63 8.19 -21.17
C ALA A 19 -41.83 6.89 -20.92
N VAL A 20 -42.28 6.05 -19.98
CA VAL A 20 -41.76 4.70 -19.77
C VAL A 20 -42.86 3.83 -19.16
N SER A 21 -42.97 2.57 -19.58
CA SER A 21 -43.88 1.64 -18.92
C SER A 21 -43.36 1.30 -17.51
N PRO A 22 -44.22 0.99 -16.53
CA PRO A 22 -43.77 0.64 -15.18
C PRO A 22 -42.73 -0.49 -15.15
N VAL A 23 -42.85 -1.46 -16.06
CA VAL A 23 -41.92 -2.59 -16.19
C VAL A 23 -40.58 -2.12 -16.76
N ILE A 24 -40.59 -1.26 -17.78
CA ILE A 24 -39.36 -0.74 -18.38
C ILE A 24 -38.64 0.18 -17.40
N GLY A 25 -39.36 0.98 -16.62
CA GLY A 25 -38.77 1.83 -15.58
C GLY A 25 -37.99 1.04 -14.53
N VAL A 26 -38.54 -0.10 -14.07
CA VAL A 26 -37.85 -0.98 -13.12
C VAL A 26 -36.61 -1.60 -13.74
N ILE A 27 -36.70 -2.09 -14.98
CA ILE A 27 -35.54 -2.69 -15.67
C ILE A 27 -34.42 -1.66 -15.82
N LEU A 28 -34.74 -0.43 -16.25
CA LEU A 28 -33.74 0.62 -16.44
C LEU A 28 -33.10 1.08 -15.12
N MET A 29 -33.90 1.21 -14.05
CA MET A 29 -33.40 1.58 -12.73
C MET A 29 -32.46 0.52 -12.15
N VAL A 30 -32.84 -0.76 -12.27
CA VAL A 30 -32.02 -1.88 -11.79
C VAL A 30 -30.77 -2.03 -12.65
N ALA A 31 -30.88 -1.90 -13.97
CA ALA A 31 -29.73 -2.07 -14.87
C ALA A 31 -28.60 -1.06 -14.57
N ILE A 32 -28.93 0.23 -14.43
CA ILE A 32 -27.93 1.27 -14.19
C ILE A 32 -27.28 1.08 -12.82
N THR A 33 -28.06 0.77 -11.79
CA THR A 33 -27.52 0.58 -10.43
C THR A 33 -26.60 -0.63 -10.33
N VAL A 34 -26.92 -1.74 -11.02
CA VAL A 34 -26.05 -2.92 -11.09
C VAL A 34 -24.75 -2.60 -11.81
N ILE A 35 -24.80 -1.87 -12.93
CA ILE A 35 -23.60 -1.46 -13.68
C ILE A 35 -22.72 -0.56 -12.82
N LEU A 36 -23.28 0.48 -12.20
CA LEU A 36 -22.53 1.42 -11.37
C LEU A 36 -21.89 0.72 -10.17
N ALA A 37 -22.61 -0.19 -9.51
CA ALA A 37 -22.08 -0.97 -8.40
C ALA A 37 -20.88 -1.84 -8.83
N ALA A 38 -20.98 -2.53 -9.97
CA ALA A 38 -19.90 -3.36 -10.49
C ALA A 38 -18.65 -2.55 -10.84
N VAL A 39 -18.82 -1.40 -11.52
CA VAL A 39 -17.70 -0.55 -11.93
C VAL A 39 -17.00 0.09 -10.73
N ILE A 40 -17.76 0.57 -9.73
CA ILE A 40 -17.16 1.16 -8.53
C ILE A 40 -16.43 0.08 -7.72
N ALA A 41 -16.96 -1.15 -7.63
CA ALA A 41 -16.28 -2.25 -6.96
C ALA A 41 -14.91 -2.55 -7.57
N THR A 42 -14.80 -2.55 -8.91
CA THR A 42 -13.51 -2.75 -9.59
C THR A 42 -12.55 -1.59 -9.34
N LEU A 43 -13.03 -0.34 -9.34
CA LEU A 43 -12.18 0.83 -9.09
C LEU A 43 -11.70 0.87 -7.64
N VAL A 44 -12.56 0.54 -6.66
CA VAL A 44 -12.18 0.50 -5.24
C VAL A 44 -11.23 -0.66 -4.94
N MET A 45 -11.40 -1.81 -5.60
CA MET A 45 -10.50 -2.94 -5.46
C MET A 45 -9.10 -2.63 -6.02
N ASP A 46 -9.03 -1.93 -7.15
CA ASP A 46 -7.77 -1.46 -7.76
C ASP A 46 -7.03 -0.43 -6.88
N PHE A 47 -7.76 0.43 -6.16
CA PHE A 47 -7.15 1.28 -5.13
C PHE A 47 -6.66 0.49 -3.90
N GLY A 48 -7.23 -0.69 -3.61
CA GLY A 48 -6.80 -1.53 -2.50
C GLY A 48 -5.49 -2.26 -2.75
N GLU A 49 -5.17 -2.56 -4.02
CA GLU A 49 -3.90 -3.22 -4.39
C GLU A 49 -2.72 -2.23 -4.48
N ASN A 50 -2.98 -0.93 -4.62
CA ASN A 50 -1.95 0.12 -4.69
C ASN A 50 -1.76 0.89 -3.37
N VAL A 51 -2.52 0.58 -2.32
CA VAL A 51 -2.17 0.99 -0.97
C VAL A 51 -1.34 -0.14 -0.38
N ASP A 52 -0.03 -0.11 -0.67
CA ASP A 52 0.96 -0.79 0.17
C ASP A 52 0.55 -0.54 1.62
N GLY A 53 0.17 -1.61 2.33
CA GLY A 53 -0.58 -1.54 3.59
C GLY A 53 0.14 -0.73 4.67
N PRO A 54 -0.44 -0.60 5.88
CA PRO A 54 0.31 -0.08 7.02
C PRO A 54 1.46 -1.04 7.31
N GLY A 55 2.58 -0.81 6.63
CA GLY A 55 3.71 -1.70 6.59
C GLY A 55 4.33 -1.89 7.97
N VAL A 56 5.18 -2.90 8.07
CA VAL A 56 6.11 -3.01 9.19
C VAL A 56 6.91 -1.71 9.29
N ASN A 57 6.95 -1.10 10.47
CA ASN A 57 7.62 0.18 10.71
C ASN A 57 8.57 0.04 11.90
N ALA A 58 9.76 0.61 11.74
CA ALA A 58 10.75 0.78 12.78
C ALA A 58 11.37 2.17 12.64
N GLY A 59 11.61 2.84 13.77
CA GLY A 59 12.40 4.05 13.83
C GLY A 59 13.88 3.72 13.59
N VAL A 60 14.44 4.21 12.49
CA VAL A 60 15.86 4.09 12.19
C VAL A 60 16.46 5.46 11.92
N SER A 61 17.65 5.69 12.45
CA SER A 61 18.45 6.89 12.19
C SER A 61 19.71 6.48 11.43
N VAL A 62 19.85 7.04 10.23
CA VAL A 62 21.06 6.95 9.40
C VAL A 62 21.85 8.24 9.57
N SER A 63 23.14 8.13 9.86
CA SER A 63 24.05 9.27 10.01
C SER A 63 25.26 9.10 9.10
N GLY A 64 25.64 10.18 8.40
CA GLY A 64 26.77 10.16 7.48
C GLY A 64 26.45 9.69 6.06
N ASP A 65 25.17 9.71 5.65
CA ASP A 65 24.76 9.40 4.27
C ASP A 65 25.54 10.26 3.25
N GLY A 66 26.04 9.63 2.18
CA GLY A 66 26.89 10.28 1.19
C GLY A 66 28.29 10.63 1.70
N THR A 67 28.81 9.89 2.68
CA THR A 67 30.20 10.03 3.16
C THR A 67 30.92 8.68 3.19
N ASP A 68 32.23 8.72 3.48
CA ASP A 68 33.08 7.55 3.63
C ASP A 68 32.63 6.58 4.74
N THR A 69 31.81 7.05 5.69
CA THR A 69 31.34 6.26 6.83
C THR A 69 29.89 6.58 7.18
N VAL A 70 29.01 5.59 7.02
CA VAL A 70 27.60 5.68 7.38
C VAL A 70 27.34 4.83 8.62
N THR A 71 26.60 5.37 9.59
CA THR A 71 26.15 4.62 10.76
C THR A 71 24.63 4.52 10.76
N VAL A 72 24.13 3.31 10.90
CA VAL A 72 22.69 2.98 11.00
C VAL A 72 22.40 2.60 12.44
N SER A 73 21.39 3.21 13.04
CA SER A 73 21.00 2.99 14.44
C SER A 73 19.49 2.85 14.59
N VAL A 74 19.06 1.80 15.29
CA VAL A 74 17.63 1.55 15.53
C VAL A 74 17.17 2.37 16.75
N SER A 75 16.30 3.35 16.53
CA SER A 75 15.74 4.18 17.59
C SER A 75 14.48 3.59 18.21
N ASP A 76 13.69 2.84 17.44
CA ASP A 76 12.47 2.16 17.89
C ASP A 76 12.16 0.98 16.96
N LEU A 77 11.72 -0.17 17.47
CA LEU A 77 11.32 -1.31 16.61
C LEU A 77 9.85 -1.24 16.15
N GLY A 78 9.04 -0.34 16.71
CA GLY A 78 7.64 -0.19 16.35
C GLY A 78 6.87 -1.52 16.43
N ASN A 79 6.41 -1.99 15.27
CA ASN A 79 5.72 -3.27 15.10
C ASN A 79 6.57 -4.32 14.35
N SER A 80 7.87 -4.08 14.17
CA SER A 80 8.82 -5.00 13.54
C SER A 80 9.43 -5.99 14.54
N ASP A 81 9.85 -7.16 14.04
CA ASP A 81 10.67 -8.10 14.80
C ASP A 81 12.16 -7.72 14.73
N GLY A 82 12.54 -6.92 13.75
CA GLY A 82 13.87 -6.35 13.61
C GLY A 82 13.99 -5.40 12.41
N VAL A 83 15.21 -4.95 12.17
CA VAL A 83 15.63 -4.13 11.03
C VAL A 83 16.75 -4.85 10.30
N ALA A 84 16.61 -5.04 9.00
CA ALA A 84 17.61 -5.64 8.14
C ALA A 84 18.25 -4.56 7.26
N ILE A 85 19.57 -4.64 7.09
CA ILE A 85 20.30 -3.86 6.10
C ILE A 85 20.49 -4.74 4.88
N VAL A 86 20.05 -4.25 3.73
CA VAL A 86 19.97 -4.99 2.48
C VAL A 86 20.80 -4.27 1.43
N ASP A 87 21.63 -5.01 0.70
CA ASP A 87 22.43 -4.45 -0.39
C ASP A 87 21.61 -4.18 -1.65
N SER A 88 22.25 -3.58 -2.65
CA SER A 88 21.66 -3.33 -3.97
C SER A 88 21.24 -4.60 -4.74
N SER A 89 21.70 -5.78 -4.31
CA SER A 89 21.28 -7.08 -4.88
C SER A 89 20.03 -7.66 -4.20
N GLY A 90 19.52 -6.99 -3.15
CA GLY A 90 18.38 -7.45 -2.37
C GLY A 90 18.75 -8.46 -1.27
N SER A 91 20.04 -8.70 -1.04
CA SER A 91 20.54 -9.64 -0.04
C SER A 91 20.72 -8.97 1.32
N VAL A 92 20.28 -9.65 2.38
CA VAL A 92 20.44 -9.16 3.76
C VAL A 92 21.90 -9.28 4.17
N ILE A 93 22.51 -8.18 4.57
CA ILE A 93 23.88 -8.16 5.08
C ILE A 93 23.89 -8.37 6.59
N GLU A 94 23.03 -7.65 7.30
CA GLU A 94 23.03 -7.59 8.76
C GLU A 94 21.61 -7.38 9.28
N THR A 95 21.35 -7.86 10.50
CA THR A 95 20.04 -7.69 11.14
C THR A 95 20.18 -7.15 12.55
N LEU A 96 19.51 -6.04 12.83
CA LEU A 96 19.43 -5.38 14.12
C LEU A 96 18.08 -5.71 14.76
N THR A 97 18.08 -6.53 15.81
CA THR A 97 16.85 -7.02 16.48
C THR A 97 16.58 -6.36 17.82
N SER A 98 17.31 -5.29 18.17
CA SER A 98 17.21 -4.63 19.47
C SER A 98 17.26 -3.11 19.32
N THR A 99 16.42 -2.41 20.09
CA THR A 99 16.42 -0.96 20.15
C THR A 99 17.76 -0.46 20.69
N GLY A 100 18.34 0.54 20.03
CA GLY A 100 19.67 1.07 20.34
C GLY A 100 20.82 0.30 19.68
N ALA A 101 20.55 -0.81 18.99
CA ALA A 101 21.57 -1.48 18.18
C ALA A 101 21.98 -0.56 17.02
N SER A 102 23.28 -0.54 16.74
CA SER A 102 23.86 0.26 15.66
C SER A 102 24.96 -0.50 14.96
N THR A 103 25.11 -0.25 13.66
CA THR A 103 26.19 -0.76 12.84
C THR A 103 26.72 0.34 11.93
N SER A 104 28.00 0.26 11.56
CA SER A 104 28.66 1.26 10.72
C SER A 104 29.26 0.60 9.49
N TYR A 105 29.08 1.26 8.35
CA TYR A 105 29.56 0.88 7.03
C TYR A 105 30.57 1.92 6.57
N SER A 106 31.71 1.49 6.01
CA SER A 106 32.74 2.42 5.54
C SER A 106 33.41 1.96 4.25
N THR A 107 33.77 2.94 3.40
CA THR A 107 34.58 2.80 2.18
C THR A 107 36.02 2.36 2.46
N SER A 108 36.50 2.59 3.68
CA SER A 108 37.81 2.11 4.14
C SER A 108 37.84 0.62 4.53
N GLY A 109 36.66 -0.02 4.56
CA GLY A 109 36.47 -1.40 4.96
C GLY A 109 36.14 -2.32 3.77
N SER A 110 35.08 -3.11 3.91
CA SER A 110 34.63 -4.11 2.93
C SER A 110 33.74 -3.54 1.82
N TYR A 111 33.47 -2.24 1.85
CA TYR A 111 32.53 -1.56 0.95
C TYR A 111 33.24 -0.51 0.11
N SER A 112 32.67 -0.16 -1.03
CA SER A 112 33.22 0.81 -1.98
C SER A 112 32.35 2.07 -2.08
N SER A 113 32.97 3.16 -2.53
CA SER A 113 32.24 4.36 -2.92
C SER A 113 31.26 4.04 -4.05
N GLY A 114 30.00 4.46 -3.89
CA GLY A 114 28.90 4.15 -4.79
C GLY A 114 28.05 2.95 -4.37
N ASP A 115 28.43 2.20 -3.33
CA ASP A 115 27.59 1.14 -2.79
C ASP A 115 26.34 1.73 -2.13
N SER A 116 25.18 1.21 -2.51
CA SER A 116 23.88 1.59 -1.97
C SER A 116 23.28 0.49 -1.11
N PHE A 117 22.63 0.90 -0.02
CA PHE A 117 22.00 0.00 0.93
C PHE A 117 20.61 0.51 1.27
N THR A 118 19.69 -0.43 1.45
CA THR A 118 18.33 -0.15 1.94
C THR A 118 18.20 -0.71 3.34
N VAL A 119 17.53 0.05 4.19
CA VAL A 119 17.22 -0.33 5.56
C VAL A 119 15.75 -0.69 5.60
N GLN A 120 15.46 -1.94 5.93
CA GLN A 120 14.12 -2.49 5.88
C GLN A 120 13.71 -3.02 7.25
N ALA A 121 12.58 -2.58 7.76
CA ALA A 121 11.97 -3.19 8.93
C ALA A 121 11.25 -4.47 8.49
N TYR A 122 11.37 -5.55 9.26
CA TYR A 122 10.81 -6.85 8.91
C TYR A 122 10.07 -7.54 10.06
N LYS A 123 9.18 -8.47 9.71
CA LYS A 123 8.56 -9.43 10.62
C LYS A 123 8.84 -10.87 10.19
N GLY A 124 8.94 -11.76 11.16
CA GLY A 124 9.40 -13.13 11.01
C GLY A 124 10.90 -13.26 11.20
N SER A 125 11.46 -14.36 10.70
CA SER A 125 12.87 -14.70 10.86
C SER A 125 13.63 -14.38 9.58
N VAL A 126 14.56 -13.44 9.65
CA VAL A 126 15.44 -13.08 8.54
C VAL A 126 16.87 -13.41 8.91
N SER A 127 17.62 -13.98 7.97
CA SER A 127 19.05 -14.28 8.12
C SER A 127 19.89 -13.63 7.03
N SER A 128 21.14 -13.32 7.36
CA SER A 128 22.12 -12.74 6.43
C SER A 128 22.43 -13.69 5.27
N GLY A 129 22.68 -13.14 4.08
CA GLY A 129 23.11 -13.86 2.89
C GLY A 129 21.96 -14.41 2.03
N SER A 130 20.72 -13.96 2.26
CA SER A 130 19.55 -14.35 1.48
C SER A 130 18.62 -13.16 1.27
N GLY A 131 17.78 -13.24 0.23
CA GLY A 131 16.87 -12.17 -0.16
C GLY A 131 15.81 -11.90 0.90
N ILE A 132 15.65 -10.64 1.32
CA ILE A 132 14.70 -10.28 2.39
C ILE A 132 13.25 -10.65 2.01
N ASP A 133 12.88 -10.43 0.75
CA ASP A 133 11.52 -10.70 0.24
C ASP A 133 11.13 -12.19 0.27
N THR A 134 12.12 -13.08 0.37
CA THR A 134 11.88 -14.53 0.44
C THR A 134 11.80 -15.07 1.87
N GLN A 135 12.36 -14.35 2.83
CA GLN A 135 12.44 -14.79 4.23
C GLN A 135 11.47 -14.04 5.14
N ALA A 136 11.32 -12.73 4.94
CA ALA A 136 10.43 -11.92 5.75
C ALA A 136 8.97 -12.30 5.46
N GLN A 137 8.16 -12.38 6.51
CA GLN A 137 6.71 -12.50 6.35
C GLN A 137 6.11 -11.19 5.83
N GLU A 138 6.64 -10.08 6.33
CA GLU A 138 6.34 -8.71 5.91
C GLU A 138 7.63 -7.89 6.04
N ASN A 139 7.90 -7.00 5.08
CA ASN A 139 8.98 -6.03 5.13
C ASN A 139 8.51 -4.65 4.63
N SER A 140 9.19 -3.60 5.07
CA SER A 140 9.00 -2.25 4.54
C SER A 140 10.32 -1.46 4.60
N VAL A 141 10.56 -0.62 3.61
CA VAL A 141 11.74 0.25 3.57
C VAL A 141 11.53 1.42 4.54
N VAL A 142 12.42 1.54 5.51
CA VAL A 142 12.40 2.60 6.54
C VAL A 142 13.54 3.61 6.39
N GLY A 143 14.51 3.33 5.51
CA GLY A 143 15.57 4.25 5.15
C GLY A 143 16.47 3.69 4.06
N GLU A 144 17.33 4.53 3.49
CA GLU A 144 18.33 4.16 2.50
C GLU A 144 19.60 4.98 2.75
N PHE A 145 20.74 4.49 2.31
CA PHE A 145 21.99 5.25 2.35
C PHE A 145 22.97 4.81 1.26
N THR A 146 23.87 5.72 0.90
CA THR A 146 24.98 5.44 0.00
C THR A 146 26.31 5.79 0.65
N LEU A 147 27.33 5.02 0.30
CA LEU A 147 28.72 5.34 0.63
C LEU A 147 29.33 6.19 -0.49
N GLN A 148 30.12 7.20 -0.13
CA GLN A 148 30.78 8.08 -1.11
C GLN A 148 32.25 8.29 -0.77
#